data_AF-A0A3S3NX32-F1
#
_entry.id   AF-A0A3S3NX32-F1
#
_cell.length_a   1.000
_cell.length_b   1.000
_cell.length_c   1.000
_cell.angle_alpha   90.00
_cell.angle_beta   90.00
_cell.angle_gamma   90.00
#
_symmetry.space_group_name_H-M   'P 1'
#
loop_
_entity.id
_entity.type
_entity.pdbx_description
1 polymer ?
#
loop_
_entity_poly.entity_id
_entity_poly.type
_entity_poly.pdbx_seq_one_letter_code
_entity_poly.pdbx_strand_id
1 'polypeptide(L)'
;MFKRLKEQKEAGSVEKVEKNERIDPVNHPSNASVSKPSELQKDDGSNETSSKTIVSKQLQSNEVQSKNVEQRSRTTSISEDFVANSQKTNDRQFFEEQMKQKCVLQQENDSLNKEIEALRTDFEKVKNEKDFLLNQNTDLFNIIESLKKDLEIEKKSREDIRRDFESFKESCRVNHSQEDTNDCDDSLIVKNLKETVSKLENELNDKIKIIRLQHQKMKDMKKSLENGDLLPLKKKGFESPMTNANLDVYDTCSSTDNSPKLIRKVESNNKLNSTTTTTTTTTETGVFNEISFQYLKNIVFKFVTSSEYEAQHLIKAISVLLKFNAEEEQCIRDTLEWRMSWFKNLPIVGSGLKPVTSQYTKH
;
A
#
# COMPACT_ATOMS: atom_id res chain seq x y z
N MET A 1 -7.42 24.48 21.04
CA MET A 1 -7.77 25.11 19.75
C MET A 1 -9.27 25.15 19.44
N PHE A 2 -10.10 24.24 19.96
CA PHE A 2 -11.54 24.19 19.62
C PHE A 2 -12.46 25.20 20.34
N LYS A 3 -11.99 25.97 21.34
CA LYS A 3 -12.80 27.00 22.00
C LYS A 3 -12.86 28.35 21.26
N ARG A 4 -11.95 28.59 20.31
CA ARG A 4 -11.83 29.90 19.61
C ARG A 4 -12.70 30.02 18.34
N LEU A 5 -13.33 28.93 17.92
CA LEU A 5 -14.20 28.88 16.74
C LEU A 5 -15.68 29.08 17.04
N LYS A 6 -16.08 29.09 18.32
CA LYS A 6 -17.48 29.32 18.72
C LYS A 6 -17.81 30.81 18.92
N GLU A 7 -16.81 31.64 19.21
CA GLU A 7 -17.00 33.09 19.43
C GLU A 7 -16.97 33.92 18.12
N GLN A 8 -16.56 33.37 16.98
CA GLN A 8 -16.60 34.09 15.71
C GLN A 8 -17.95 34.03 14.98
N LYS A 9 -18.94 33.29 15.51
CA LYS A 9 -20.26 33.16 14.87
C LYS A 9 -21.32 34.14 15.39
N GLU A 10 -21.02 34.94 16.42
CA GLU A 10 -21.97 35.91 17.02
C GLU A 10 -21.65 37.38 16.73
N ALA A 11 -20.52 37.70 16.08
CA ALA A 11 -20.10 39.09 15.83
C ALA A 11 -20.40 39.61 14.40
N GLY A 12 -21.10 38.83 13.57
CA GLY A 12 -21.31 39.14 12.15
C GLY A 12 -22.76 39.47 11.80
N SER A 13 -23.38 40.42 12.50
CA SER A 13 -24.68 40.98 12.07
C SER A 13 -24.59 42.51 12.05
N VAL A 14 -23.90 42.98 11.02
CA VAL A 14 -23.69 44.38 10.67
C VAL A 14 -24.91 44.85 9.86
N GLU A 15 -25.60 45.84 10.43
CA GLU A 15 -25.80 47.16 9.81
C GLU A 15 -26.21 47.16 8.32
N LYS A 16 -27.50 47.37 8.07
CA LYS A 16 -27.94 48.02 6.83
C LYS A 16 -28.79 49.24 7.17
N VAL A 17 -28.18 50.36 6.84
CA VAL A 17 -28.65 51.73 6.82
C VAL A 17 -29.87 51.84 5.89
N GLU A 18 -31.00 52.28 6.42
CA GLU A 18 -32.15 52.72 5.65
C GLU A 18 -32.16 54.26 5.65
N LYS A 19 -31.65 54.84 4.56
CA LYS A 19 -31.91 56.23 4.18
C LYS A 19 -33.01 56.16 3.13
N ASN A 20 -34.17 56.74 3.40
CA ASN A 20 -35.11 57.08 2.35
C ASN A 20 -35.60 58.51 2.47
N GLU A 21 -35.59 59.13 1.30
CA GLU A 21 -35.61 60.57 1.06
C GLU A 21 -37.00 61.18 1.25
N ARG A 22 -36.92 62.43 1.69
CA ARG A 22 -37.94 63.44 1.80
C ARG A 22 -38.35 63.88 0.39
N ILE A 23 -39.64 63.78 0.05
CA ILE A 23 -40.21 64.40 -1.15
C ILE A 23 -41.18 65.49 -0.70
N ASP A 24 -40.77 66.74 -0.93
CA ASP A 24 -41.61 67.93 -0.85
C ASP A 24 -42.51 68.01 -2.10
N PRO A 25 -43.79 68.44 -2.01
CA PRO A 25 -44.53 68.87 -3.18
C PRO A 25 -44.35 70.39 -3.39
N VAL A 26 -43.64 70.74 -4.47
CA VAL A 26 -43.57 72.11 -5.00
C VAL A 26 -44.78 72.38 -5.91
N ASN A 27 -45.14 73.65 -5.87
CA ASN A 27 -46.38 74.31 -6.22
C ASN A 27 -46.44 74.78 -7.70
N HIS A 28 -47.67 75.16 -8.11
CA HIS A 28 -48.06 76.16 -9.12
C HIS A 28 -48.09 75.81 -10.64
N PRO A 29 -48.81 76.57 -11.51
CA PRO A 29 -49.75 77.71 -11.27
C PRO A 29 -51.05 77.76 -12.15
N SER A 30 -51.86 78.79 -11.88
CA SER A 30 -52.68 79.59 -12.82
C SER A 30 -53.97 79.02 -13.43
N ASN A 31 -55.11 79.63 -13.06
CA ASN A 31 -55.73 80.63 -13.94
C ASN A 31 -56.73 81.53 -13.21
N ALA A 32 -56.56 82.83 -13.45
CA ALA A 32 -57.38 83.94 -12.97
C ALA A 32 -58.21 84.50 -14.13
N SER A 33 -59.47 84.88 -13.86
CA SER A 33 -60.26 85.92 -14.58
C SER A 33 -61.71 85.83 -14.07
N VAL A 34 -62.19 86.71 -13.18
CA VAL A 34 -62.71 88.08 -13.41
C VAL A 34 -63.88 88.12 -14.39
N SER A 35 -65.10 88.43 -13.89
CA SER A 35 -65.90 89.59 -14.35
C SER A 35 -67.27 89.68 -13.65
N LYS A 36 -67.48 90.80 -12.93
CA LYS A 36 -68.77 91.49 -12.74
C LYS A 36 -69.18 92.16 -14.07
N PRO A 37 -70.48 92.47 -14.26
CA PRO A 37 -70.98 93.86 -14.11
C PRO A 37 -72.34 93.89 -13.35
N SER A 38 -72.67 94.86 -12.49
CA SER A 38 -73.03 96.29 -12.69
C SER A 38 -74.45 96.53 -13.24
N GLU A 39 -75.34 96.90 -12.32
CA GLU A 39 -76.41 97.93 -12.28
C GLU A 39 -77.01 98.66 -13.51
N LEU A 40 -78.32 98.95 -13.34
CA LEU A 40 -79.18 100.09 -13.81
C LEU A 40 -79.64 100.09 -15.28
N GLN A 41 -80.94 100.16 -15.63
CA GLN A 41 -81.86 101.31 -15.50
C GLN A 41 -83.28 100.93 -15.98
N LYS A 42 -84.27 101.72 -15.55
CA LYS A 42 -85.71 101.66 -15.88
C LYS A 42 -85.99 102.20 -17.28
N ASP A 43 -87.04 101.70 -17.94
CA ASP A 43 -87.97 102.57 -18.70
C ASP A 43 -89.34 101.90 -18.95
N ASP A 44 -90.38 102.73 -18.89
CA ASP A 44 -91.82 102.39 -18.94
C ASP A 44 -92.37 102.27 -20.37
N GLY A 45 -93.41 101.44 -20.55
CA GLY A 45 -94.50 101.70 -21.51
C GLY A 45 -94.54 100.91 -22.82
N SER A 46 -95.27 99.78 -22.83
CA SER A 46 -96.25 99.41 -23.89
C SER A 46 -96.84 98.01 -23.63
N ASN A 47 -98.00 97.99 -22.95
CA ASN A 47 -98.77 96.81 -22.58
C ASN A 47 -99.60 96.30 -23.78
N GLU A 48 -99.35 95.04 -24.19
CA GLU A 48 -100.34 93.95 -24.46
C GLU A 48 -99.85 92.89 -25.47
N THR A 49 -98.81 93.16 -26.27
CA THR A 49 -98.15 92.13 -27.14
C THR A 49 -96.84 91.58 -26.58
N SER A 50 -96.28 92.23 -25.55
CA SER A 50 -95.05 91.81 -24.88
C SER A 50 -95.26 90.56 -23.99
N SER A 51 -96.43 90.43 -23.32
CA SER A 51 -96.71 89.32 -22.40
C SER A 51 -96.75 87.94 -23.08
N LYS A 52 -97.27 87.82 -24.32
CA LYS A 52 -97.26 86.54 -25.07
C LYS A 52 -95.85 86.14 -25.54
N THR A 53 -95.03 87.14 -25.89
CA THR A 53 -93.63 86.92 -26.29
C THR A 53 -92.76 86.57 -25.09
N ILE A 54 -93.00 87.20 -23.94
CA ILE A 54 -92.34 86.90 -22.67
C ILE A 54 -92.70 85.49 -22.20
N VAL A 55 -93.99 85.09 -22.25
CA VAL A 55 -94.42 83.74 -21.87
C VAL A 55 -93.84 82.66 -22.79
N SER A 56 -93.79 82.90 -24.11
CA SER A 56 -93.16 81.94 -25.05
C SER A 56 -91.64 81.84 -24.85
N LYS A 57 -90.96 82.97 -24.62
CA LYS A 57 -89.52 82.97 -24.27
C LYS A 57 -89.26 82.29 -22.92
N GLN A 58 -90.17 82.44 -21.95
CA GLN A 58 -90.07 81.77 -20.66
C GLN A 58 -90.26 80.25 -20.79
N LEU A 59 -91.21 79.80 -21.61
CA LEU A 59 -91.42 78.37 -21.90
C LEU A 59 -90.24 77.75 -22.63
N GLN A 60 -89.70 78.40 -23.66
CA GLN A 60 -88.46 77.95 -24.33
C GLN A 60 -87.26 77.96 -23.39
N SER A 61 -87.12 78.97 -22.54
CA SER A 61 -86.05 79.02 -21.54
C SER A 61 -86.15 77.88 -20.54
N ASN A 62 -87.36 77.55 -20.07
CA ASN A 62 -87.60 76.40 -19.19
C ASN A 62 -87.31 75.07 -19.88
N GLU A 63 -87.65 74.91 -21.16
CA GLU A 63 -87.37 73.70 -21.93
C GLU A 63 -85.87 73.53 -22.20
N VAL A 64 -85.15 74.61 -22.50
CA VAL A 64 -83.68 74.62 -22.64
C VAL A 64 -83.01 74.33 -21.31
N GLN A 65 -83.50 74.90 -20.20
CA GLN A 65 -83.00 74.56 -18.87
C GLN A 65 -83.22 73.08 -18.54
N SER A 66 -84.39 72.52 -18.85
CA SER A 66 -84.68 71.10 -18.61
C SER A 66 -83.76 70.18 -19.43
N LYS A 67 -83.56 70.48 -20.72
CA LYS A 67 -82.61 69.74 -21.58
C LYS A 67 -81.17 69.87 -21.11
N ASN A 68 -80.76 71.04 -20.64
CA ASN A 68 -79.41 71.29 -20.14
C ASN A 68 -79.16 70.59 -18.80
N VAL A 69 -80.18 70.54 -17.92
CA VAL A 69 -80.14 69.74 -16.69
C VAL A 69 -80.02 68.25 -17.03
N GLU A 70 -80.81 67.74 -17.98
CA GLU A 70 -80.75 66.34 -18.39
C GLU A 70 -79.41 65.99 -19.06
N GLN A 71 -78.88 66.88 -19.89
CA GLN A 71 -77.57 66.71 -20.51
C GLN A 71 -76.44 66.74 -19.46
N ARG A 72 -76.53 67.64 -18.47
CA ARG A 72 -75.64 67.63 -17.30
C ARG A 72 -75.72 66.31 -16.56
N SER A 73 -76.92 65.83 -16.23
CA SER A 73 -77.12 64.54 -15.54
C SER A 73 -76.48 63.38 -16.30
N ARG A 74 -76.64 63.32 -17.63
CA ARG A 74 -75.99 62.31 -18.48
C ARG A 74 -74.47 62.43 -18.47
N THR A 75 -73.93 63.66 -18.56
CA THR A 75 -72.48 63.87 -18.51
C THR A 75 -71.88 63.52 -17.15
N THR A 76 -72.57 63.81 -16.04
CA THR A 76 -72.14 63.36 -14.70
C THR A 76 -72.18 61.85 -14.58
N SER A 77 -73.25 61.19 -15.06
CA SER A 77 -73.34 59.73 -15.03
C SER A 77 -72.21 59.06 -15.82
N ILE A 78 -71.90 59.56 -17.02
CA ILE A 78 -70.80 59.04 -17.85
C ILE A 78 -69.44 59.29 -17.19
N SER A 79 -69.25 60.46 -16.55
CA SER A 79 -68.03 60.76 -15.82
C SER A 79 -67.86 59.86 -14.59
N GLU A 80 -68.93 59.58 -13.86
CA GLU A 80 -68.94 58.66 -12.72
C GLU A 80 -68.64 57.22 -13.16
N ASP A 81 -69.25 56.76 -14.25
CA ASP A 81 -68.98 55.45 -14.84
C ASP A 81 -67.53 55.33 -15.31
N PHE A 82 -66.97 56.37 -15.91
CA PHE A 82 -65.57 56.40 -16.34
C PHE A 82 -64.61 56.30 -15.15
N VAL A 83 -64.85 57.08 -14.08
CA VAL A 83 -64.05 57.04 -12.85
C VAL A 83 -64.17 55.65 -12.18
N ALA A 84 -65.38 55.10 -12.09
CA ALA A 84 -65.60 53.77 -11.51
C ALA A 84 -64.89 52.67 -12.34
N ASN A 85 -64.90 52.78 -13.67
CA ASN A 85 -64.23 51.82 -14.53
C ASN A 85 -62.69 51.94 -14.44
N SER A 86 -62.16 53.17 -14.36
CA SER A 86 -60.74 53.42 -14.13
C SER A 86 -60.26 52.88 -12.78
N GLN A 87 -61.08 52.99 -11.73
CA GLN A 87 -60.75 52.43 -10.43
C GLN A 87 -60.71 50.89 -10.49
N LYS A 88 -61.71 50.27 -11.12
CA LYS A 88 -61.73 48.81 -11.32
C LYS A 88 -60.53 48.28 -12.10
N THR A 89 -60.07 49.03 -13.12
CA THR A 89 -58.86 48.63 -13.86
C THR A 89 -57.60 48.71 -13.01
N ASN A 90 -57.47 49.74 -12.18
CA ASN A 90 -56.34 49.90 -11.27
C ASN A 90 -56.32 48.79 -10.22
N ASP A 91 -57.48 48.49 -9.61
CA ASP A 91 -57.62 47.42 -8.62
C ASP A 91 -57.27 46.06 -9.26
N ARG A 92 -57.72 45.80 -10.48
CA ARG A 92 -57.37 44.57 -11.23
C ARG A 92 -55.87 44.45 -11.47
N GLN A 93 -55.20 45.52 -11.89
CA GLN A 93 -53.75 45.52 -12.10
C GLN A 93 -53.00 45.26 -10.80
N PHE A 94 -53.41 45.91 -9.71
CA PHE A 94 -52.82 45.69 -8.39
C PHE A 94 -52.96 44.24 -7.91
N PHE A 95 -54.13 43.63 -8.07
CA PHE A 95 -54.33 42.21 -7.75
C PHE A 95 -53.47 41.29 -8.63
N GLU A 96 -53.35 41.59 -9.93
CA GLU A 96 -52.54 40.80 -10.85
C GLU A 96 -51.05 40.85 -10.48
N GLU A 97 -50.55 42.02 -10.09
CA GLU A 97 -49.17 42.21 -9.64
C GLU A 97 -48.89 41.49 -8.32
N GLN A 98 -49.82 41.54 -7.35
CA GLN A 98 -49.71 40.75 -6.13
C GLN A 98 -49.71 39.23 -6.41
N MET A 99 -50.53 38.76 -7.34
CA MET A 99 -50.56 37.34 -7.72
C MET A 99 -49.25 36.92 -8.39
N LYS A 100 -48.66 37.76 -9.23
CA LYS A 100 -47.34 37.52 -9.83
C LYS A 100 -46.26 37.45 -8.76
N GLN A 101 -46.24 38.40 -7.82
CA GLN A 101 -45.27 38.40 -6.73
C GLN A 101 -45.41 37.15 -5.85
N LYS A 102 -46.63 36.76 -5.50
CA LYS A 102 -46.91 35.52 -4.74
C LYS A 102 -46.44 34.28 -5.50
N CYS A 103 -46.63 34.23 -6.82
CA CYS A 103 -46.16 33.12 -7.66
C CYS A 103 -44.64 32.99 -7.64
N VAL A 104 -43.92 34.12 -7.76
CA VAL A 104 -42.44 34.14 -7.71
C VAL A 104 -41.93 33.68 -6.35
N LEU A 105 -42.50 34.20 -5.26
CA LEU A 105 -42.12 33.78 -3.90
C LEU A 105 -42.43 32.30 -3.64
N GLN A 106 -43.52 31.79 -4.20
CA GLN A 106 -43.84 30.36 -4.12
C GLN A 106 -42.80 29.51 -4.85
N GLN A 107 -42.40 29.91 -6.06
CA GLN A 107 -41.39 29.20 -6.83
C GLN A 107 -40.01 29.22 -6.15
N GLU A 108 -39.64 30.34 -5.54
CA GLU A 108 -38.41 30.46 -4.75
C GLU A 108 -38.44 29.54 -3.53
N ASN A 109 -39.54 29.53 -2.76
CA ASN A 109 -39.72 28.60 -1.65
C ASN A 109 -39.62 27.13 -2.09
N ASP A 110 -40.24 26.76 -3.20
CA ASP A 110 -40.18 25.40 -3.73
C ASP A 110 -38.75 25.02 -4.16
N SER A 111 -37.98 25.99 -4.67
CA SER A 111 -36.58 25.79 -5.07
C SER A 111 -35.67 25.63 -3.84
N LEU A 112 -35.83 26.50 -2.84
CA LEU A 112 -35.12 26.41 -1.57
C LEU A 112 -35.44 25.10 -0.84
N ASN A 113 -36.71 24.67 -0.85
CA ASN A 113 -37.09 23.38 -0.26
C ASN A 113 -36.42 22.20 -0.95
N LYS A 114 -36.30 22.22 -2.29
CA LYS A 114 -35.56 21.18 -3.03
C LYS A 114 -34.08 21.18 -2.67
N GLU A 115 -33.46 22.35 -2.53
CA GLU A 115 -32.05 22.47 -2.13
C GLU A 115 -31.83 21.96 -0.70
N ILE A 116 -32.71 22.30 0.24
CA ILE A 116 -32.68 21.79 1.61
C ILE A 116 -32.76 20.27 1.63
N GLU A 117 -33.67 19.67 0.85
CA GLU A 117 -33.80 18.22 0.78
C GLU A 117 -32.56 17.57 0.13
N ALA A 118 -31.99 18.17 -0.93
CA ALA A 118 -30.74 17.69 -1.51
C ALA A 118 -29.59 17.71 -0.47
N LEU A 119 -29.41 18.83 0.23
CA LEU A 119 -28.39 18.96 1.30
C LEU A 119 -28.62 17.97 2.44
N ARG A 120 -29.88 17.69 2.81
CA ARG A 120 -30.21 16.65 3.80
C ARG A 120 -29.79 15.26 3.34
N THR A 121 -30.05 14.92 2.07
CA THR A 121 -29.64 13.62 1.53
C THR A 121 -28.13 13.46 1.49
N ASP A 122 -27.40 14.51 1.10
CA ASP A 122 -25.93 14.46 1.06
C ASP A 122 -25.32 14.44 2.46
N PHE A 123 -25.90 15.18 3.41
CA PHE A 123 -25.50 15.09 4.81
C PHE A 123 -25.67 13.66 5.35
N GLU A 124 -26.79 12.99 5.04
CA GLU A 124 -27.01 11.61 5.48
C GLU A 124 -26.03 10.62 4.83
N LYS A 125 -25.68 10.82 3.54
CA LYS A 125 -24.62 10.01 2.89
C LYS A 125 -23.26 10.17 3.58
N VAL A 126 -22.83 11.41 3.81
CA VAL A 126 -21.56 11.72 4.49
C VAL A 126 -21.56 11.16 5.91
N LYS A 127 -22.69 11.25 6.63
CA LYS A 127 -22.85 10.69 7.96
C LYS A 127 -22.70 9.16 7.95
N ASN A 128 -23.34 8.48 7.00
CA ASN A 128 -23.23 7.02 6.85
C ASN A 128 -21.81 6.59 6.49
N GLU A 129 -21.13 7.32 5.60
CA GLU A 129 -19.72 7.06 5.27
C GLU A 129 -18.80 7.25 6.49
N LYS A 130 -19.01 8.32 7.26
CA LYS A 130 -18.28 8.58 8.51
C LYS A 130 -18.48 7.45 9.51
N ASP A 131 -19.70 6.95 9.67
CA ASP A 131 -20.01 5.85 10.59
C ASP A 131 -19.42 4.51 10.08
N PHE A 132 -19.43 4.27 8.77
CA PHE A 132 -18.75 3.13 8.16
C PHE A 132 -17.23 3.14 8.41
N LEU A 133 -16.57 4.28 8.16
CA LEU A 133 -15.13 4.44 8.41
C LEU A 133 -14.79 4.32 9.90
N LEU A 134 -15.67 4.76 10.80
CA LEU A 134 -15.49 4.61 12.24
C LEU A 134 -15.52 3.13 12.66
N ASN A 135 -16.45 2.35 12.11
CA ASN A 135 -16.53 0.91 12.35
C ASN A 135 -15.29 0.20 11.81
N GLN A 136 -14.88 0.50 10.57
CA GLN A 136 -13.67 -0.06 9.97
C GLN A 136 -12.42 0.26 10.80
N ASN A 137 -12.29 1.48 11.32
CA ASN A 137 -11.18 1.86 12.21
C ASN A 137 -11.20 1.07 13.52
N THR A 138 -12.38 0.75 14.05
CA THR A 138 -12.52 -0.07 15.26
C THR A 138 -12.07 -1.50 14.99
N ASP A 139 -12.44 -2.07 13.83
CA ASP A 139 -12.01 -3.41 13.43
C ASP A 139 -10.49 -3.48 13.22
N LEU A 140 -9.92 -2.48 12.53
CA LEU A 140 -8.47 -2.37 12.34
C LEU A 140 -7.74 -2.24 13.68
N PHE A 141 -8.29 -1.47 14.62
CA PHE A 141 -7.73 -1.35 15.96
C PHE A 141 -7.70 -2.70 16.67
N ASN A 142 -8.80 -3.47 16.61
CA ASN A 142 -8.87 -4.80 17.20
C ASN A 142 -7.87 -5.79 16.57
N ILE A 143 -7.70 -5.75 15.24
CA ILE A 143 -6.72 -6.57 14.52
C ILE A 143 -5.29 -6.22 14.98
N ILE A 144 -4.96 -4.93 15.06
CA ILE A 144 -3.65 -4.47 15.53
C ILE A 144 -3.39 -4.92 16.97
N GLU A 145 -4.40 -4.85 17.84
CA GLU A 145 -4.32 -5.31 19.23
C GLU A 145 -4.02 -6.82 19.30
N SER A 146 -4.70 -7.63 18.49
CA SER A 146 -4.44 -9.07 18.39
C SER A 146 -3.03 -9.37 17.89
N LEU A 147 -2.60 -8.73 16.80
CA LEU A 147 -1.26 -8.92 16.25
C LEU A 147 -0.15 -8.52 17.22
N LYS A 148 -0.37 -7.46 18.02
CA LYS A 148 0.56 -7.08 19.09
C LYS A 148 0.69 -8.17 20.15
N LYS A 149 -0.42 -8.80 20.53
CA LYS A 149 -0.42 -9.91 21.49
C LYS A 149 0.31 -11.12 20.93
N ASP A 150 0.05 -11.48 19.68
CA ASP A 150 0.71 -12.60 19.01
C ASP A 150 2.22 -12.36 18.88
N LEU A 151 2.63 -11.14 18.52
CA LEU A 151 4.03 -10.73 18.47
C LEU A 151 4.71 -10.86 19.84
N GLU A 152 4.03 -10.51 20.93
CA GLU A 152 4.57 -10.64 22.28
C GLU A 152 4.74 -12.11 22.70
N ILE A 153 3.79 -12.97 22.33
CA ILE A 153 3.89 -14.42 22.53
C ILE A 153 5.07 -15.00 21.75
N GLU A 154 5.23 -14.63 20.47
CA GLU A 154 6.34 -15.11 19.64
C GLU A 154 7.70 -14.64 20.17
N LYS A 155 7.80 -13.37 20.62
CA LYS A 155 9.01 -12.85 21.27
C LYS A 155 9.38 -13.66 22.51
N LYS A 156 8.40 -13.98 23.35
CA LYS A 156 8.63 -14.80 24.55
C LYS A 156 9.10 -16.20 24.18
N SER A 157 8.45 -16.85 23.22
CA SER A 157 8.85 -18.16 22.72
C SER A 157 10.28 -18.16 22.16
N ARG A 158 10.65 -17.12 21.40
CA ARG A 158 12.01 -16.95 20.88
C ARG A 158 13.05 -16.78 21.99
N GLU A 159 12.70 -16.05 23.04
CA GLU A 159 13.57 -15.87 24.21
C GLU A 159 13.76 -17.17 25.00
N ASP A 160 12.70 -17.97 25.13
CA ASP A 160 12.78 -19.29 25.77
C ASP A 160 13.67 -20.24 24.96
N ILE A 161 13.49 -20.32 23.63
CA ILE A 161 14.37 -21.09 22.73
C ILE A 161 15.82 -20.61 22.83
N ARG A 162 16.05 -19.29 22.91
CA ARG A 162 17.40 -18.72 23.08
C ARG A 162 18.04 -19.19 24.38
N ARG A 163 17.27 -19.21 25.48
CA ARG A 163 17.74 -19.68 26.78
C ARG A 163 18.10 -21.16 26.75
N ASP A 164 17.26 -21.98 26.13
CA ASP A 164 17.50 -23.41 25.97
C ASP A 164 18.76 -23.67 25.13
N PHE A 165 18.95 -22.90 24.05
CA PHE A 165 20.14 -23.00 23.21
C PHE A 165 21.42 -22.63 23.98
N GLU A 166 21.40 -21.57 24.79
CA GLU A 166 22.57 -21.20 25.60
C GLU A 166 22.85 -22.25 26.69
N SER A 167 21.81 -22.80 27.32
CA SER A 167 21.95 -23.91 28.27
C SER A 167 22.54 -25.16 27.62
N PHE A 168 22.10 -25.50 26.42
CA PHE A 168 22.64 -26.62 25.65
C PHE A 168 24.11 -26.40 25.30
N LYS A 169 24.44 -25.21 24.82
CA LYS A 169 25.82 -24.81 24.49
C LYS A 169 26.74 -24.88 25.70
N GLU A 170 26.29 -24.44 26.88
CA GLU A 170 27.06 -24.56 28.12
C GLU A 170 27.24 -26.04 28.52
N SER A 171 26.20 -26.86 28.40
CA SER A 171 26.30 -28.30 28.67
C SER A 171 27.32 -28.99 27.77
N CYS A 172 27.37 -28.64 26.47
CA CYS A 172 28.40 -29.14 25.56
C CYS A 172 29.82 -28.70 25.97
N ARG A 173 29.98 -27.46 26.45
CA ARG A 173 31.27 -26.94 26.93
C ARG A 173 31.77 -27.70 28.16
N VAL A 174 30.88 -28.01 29.11
CA VAL A 174 31.20 -28.79 30.31
C VAL A 174 31.63 -30.21 29.93
N ASN A 175 30.89 -30.87 29.03
CA ASN A 175 31.23 -32.24 28.58
C ASN A 175 32.60 -32.31 27.89
N HIS A 176 32.93 -31.36 27.01
CA HIS A 176 34.25 -31.32 26.37
C HIS A 176 35.39 -31.06 27.37
N SER A 177 35.15 -30.22 28.39
CA SER A 177 36.16 -29.96 29.43
C SER A 177 36.43 -31.19 30.31
N GLN A 178 35.49 -32.15 30.35
CA GLN A 178 35.61 -33.40 31.10
C GLN A 178 36.33 -34.49 30.29
N GLU A 179 36.18 -34.49 28.95
CA GLU A 179 36.94 -35.38 28.04
C GLU A 179 38.45 -35.07 28.06
N ASP A 180 38.86 -33.81 28.13
CA ASP A 180 40.28 -33.41 28.21
C ASP A 180 40.99 -33.93 29.48
N THR A 181 40.24 -34.23 30.55
CA THR A 181 40.82 -34.85 31.77
C THR A 181 41.04 -36.35 31.62
N ASN A 182 40.22 -37.03 30.82
CA ASN A 182 40.33 -38.47 30.58
C ASN A 182 41.40 -38.80 29.51
N ASP A 183 41.65 -37.90 28.55
CA ASP A 183 42.70 -38.07 27.53
C ASP A 183 44.12 -38.00 28.15
N CYS A 184 44.27 -37.35 29.31
CA CYS A 184 45.54 -37.32 30.06
C CYS A 184 45.89 -38.70 30.65
N ASP A 185 44.90 -39.42 31.18
CA ASP A 185 45.08 -40.76 31.75
C ASP A 185 45.31 -41.80 30.66
N ASP A 186 44.58 -41.74 29.54
CA ASP A 186 44.85 -42.58 28.37
C ASP A 186 46.23 -42.27 27.76
N SER A 187 46.64 -41.01 27.70
CA SER A 187 47.99 -40.61 27.28
C SER A 187 49.09 -41.18 28.20
N LEU A 188 48.85 -41.25 29.51
CA LEU A 188 49.81 -41.80 30.48
C LEU A 188 49.92 -43.33 30.36
N ILE A 189 48.78 -44.02 30.21
CA ILE A 189 48.73 -45.47 30.01
C ILE A 189 49.41 -45.85 28.69
N VAL A 190 49.13 -45.12 27.60
CA VAL A 190 49.77 -45.33 26.30
C VAL A 190 51.28 -45.08 26.36
N LYS A 191 51.74 -44.06 27.10
CA LYS A 191 53.18 -43.81 27.33
C LYS A 191 53.85 -44.96 28.09
N ASN A 192 53.23 -45.44 29.16
CA ASN A 192 53.75 -46.56 29.96
C ASN A 192 53.81 -47.86 29.15
N LEU A 193 52.79 -48.16 28.36
CA LEU A 193 52.78 -49.31 27.44
C LEU A 193 53.87 -49.18 26.36
N LYS A 194 54.07 -47.98 25.82
CA LYS A 194 55.13 -47.75 24.82
C LYS A 194 56.53 -47.94 25.43
N GLU A 195 56.73 -47.53 26.67
CA GLU A 195 57.99 -47.72 27.38
C GLU A 195 58.27 -49.20 27.68
N THR A 196 57.26 -49.98 28.09
CA THR A 196 57.43 -51.42 28.34
C THR A 196 57.70 -52.19 27.05
N VAL A 197 57.02 -51.86 25.95
CA VAL A 197 57.29 -52.42 24.63
C VAL A 197 58.74 -52.13 24.21
N SER A 198 59.20 -50.88 24.36
CA SER A 198 60.58 -50.52 24.03
C SER A 198 61.63 -51.28 24.85
N LYS A 199 61.38 -51.49 26.15
CA LYS A 199 62.26 -52.29 27.01
C LYS A 199 62.33 -53.76 26.55
N LEU A 200 61.18 -54.35 26.24
CA LEU A 200 61.12 -55.74 25.78
C LEU A 200 61.77 -55.93 24.41
N GLU A 201 61.61 -54.98 23.49
CA GLU A 201 62.29 -55.00 22.18
C GLU A 201 63.82 -54.95 22.33
N ASN A 202 64.33 -54.14 23.25
CA ASN A 202 65.77 -54.08 23.54
C ASN A 202 66.29 -55.39 24.12
N GLU A 203 65.57 -55.97 25.09
CA GLU A 203 65.95 -57.26 25.68
C GLU A 203 65.91 -58.39 24.64
N LEU A 204 64.90 -58.39 23.77
CA LEU A 204 64.80 -59.34 22.67
C LEU A 204 65.99 -59.20 21.70
N ASN A 205 66.35 -57.97 21.33
CA ASN A 205 67.49 -57.70 20.47
C ASN A 205 68.80 -58.17 21.09
N ASP A 206 69.00 -57.98 22.39
CA ASP A 206 70.20 -58.45 23.08
C ASP A 206 70.23 -59.98 23.17
N LYS A 207 69.08 -60.63 23.43
CA LYS A 207 68.96 -62.10 23.34
C LYS A 207 69.27 -62.61 21.93
N ILE A 208 68.79 -61.95 20.88
CA ILE A 208 69.13 -62.28 19.49
C ILE A 208 70.64 -62.16 19.24
N LYS A 209 71.31 -61.12 19.75
CA LYS A 209 72.77 -60.97 19.64
C LYS A 209 73.50 -62.12 20.35
N ILE A 210 73.06 -62.48 21.56
CA ILE A 210 73.64 -63.60 22.33
C ILE A 210 73.46 -64.91 21.57
N ILE A 211 72.27 -65.18 21.04
CA ILE A 211 71.98 -66.37 20.24
C ILE A 211 72.87 -66.41 18.99
N ARG A 212 73.07 -65.28 18.29
CA ARG A 212 73.98 -65.22 17.14
C ARG A 212 75.43 -65.51 17.54
N LEU A 213 75.89 -64.98 18.67
CA LEU A 213 77.24 -65.25 19.18
C LEU A 213 77.41 -66.72 19.58
N GLN A 214 76.41 -67.31 20.24
CA GLN A 214 76.39 -68.73 20.58
C GLN A 214 76.39 -69.61 19.33
N HIS A 215 75.56 -69.29 18.32
CA HIS A 215 75.60 -69.98 17.02
C HIS A 215 76.97 -69.88 16.36
N GLN A 216 77.62 -68.71 16.39
CA GLN A 216 78.96 -68.55 15.86
C GLN A 216 79.98 -69.40 16.62
N LYS A 217 79.95 -69.40 17.97
CA LYS A 217 80.80 -70.28 18.80
C LYS A 217 80.57 -71.76 18.49
N MET A 218 79.32 -72.21 18.39
CA MET A 218 78.99 -73.59 18.04
C MET A 218 79.48 -73.94 16.63
N LYS A 219 79.36 -73.01 15.68
CA LYS A 219 79.87 -73.17 14.31
C LYS A 219 81.39 -73.28 14.28
N ASP A 220 82.09 -72.48 15.06
CA ASP A 220 83.56 -72.50 15.16
C ASP A 220 84.05 -73.75 15.89
N MET A 221 83.36 -74.19 16.95
CA MET A 221 83.61 -75.47 17.60
C MET A 221 83.36 -76.65 16.66
N LYS A 222 82.27 -76.63 15.89
CA LYS A 222 81.98 -77.65 14.87
C LYS A 222 83.11 -77.70 13.83
N LYS A 223 83.56 -76.55 13.33
CA LYS A 223 84.71 -76.48 12.42
C LYS A 223 86.01 -76.97 13.07
N SER A 224 86.25 -76.67 14.35
CA SER A 224 87.42 -77.16 15.08
C SER A 224 87.39 -78.69 15.24
N LEU A 225 86.21 -79.25 15.54
CA LEU A 225 86.00 -80.70 15.63
C LEU A 225 86.05 -81.39 14.25
N GLU A 226 85.65 -80.71 13.18
CA GLU A 226 85.69 -81.25 11.81
C GLU A 226 87.09 -81.13 11.18
N ASN A 227 87.90 -80.15 11.62
CA ASN A 227 89.29 -79.95 11.19
C ASN A 227 90.33 -80.65 12.09
N GLY A 228 89.96 -81.06 13.30
CA GLY A 228 90.78 -81.88 14.18
C GLY A 228 90.53 -83.36 13.91
N ASP A 229 91.28 -83.93 12.97
CA ASP A 229 91.50 -85.37 12.77
C ASP A 229 90.30 -86.31 13.02
N LEU A 230 89.56 -86.59 11.95
CA LEU A 230 89.17 -87.97 11.68
C LEU A 230 89.76 -88.40 10.34
N LEU A 231 90.73 -89.31 10.39
CA LEU A 231 90.74 -90.37 9.40
C LEU A 231 89.53 -91.30 9.62
N PRO A 232 88.92 -91.82 8.54
CA PRO A 232 87.56 -92.35 8.57
C PRO A 232 87.54 -93.87 8.80
N LEU A 233 86.69 -94.37 9.71
CA LEU A 233 86.32 -95.79 9.73
C LEU A 233 84.81 -96.02 9.94
N LYS A 234 84.15 -96.10 8.79
CA LYS A 234 83.22 -97.15 8.34
C LYS A 234 82.76 -98.22 9.37
N LYS A 235 81.42 -98.30 9.52
CA LYS A 235 80.52 -99.48 9.59
C LYS A 235 80.78 -100.61 10.62
N LYS A 236 79.83 -100.76 11.57
CA LYS A 236 78.92 -101.93 11.81
C LYS A 236 78.09 -101.57 13.07
N GLY A 237 76.76 -101.49 13.06
CA GLY A 237 75.78 -102.51 12.71
C GLY A 237 75.33 -103.22 13.99
N PHE A 238 74.18 -102.83 14.57
CA PHE A 238 73.31 -103.66 15.43
C PHE A 238 71.95 -102.94 15.66
N GLU A 239 70.91 -103.51 15.01
CA GLU A 239 69.46 -103.67 15.31
C GLU A 239 68.86 -102.97 16.55
N SER A 240 67.58 -102.53 16.67
CA SER A 240 66.28 -102.44 15.94
C SER A 240 65.26 -101.85 16.99
N PRO A 241 63.91 -101.79 16.86
CA PRO A 241 62.97 -101.41 15.79
C PRO A 241 61.94 -100.31 16.21
N MET A 242 61.08 -99.89 15.24
CA MET A 242 59.67 -99.42 15.41
C MET A 242 59.45 -98.03 16.08
N THR A 243 58.50 -97.16 15.72
CA THR A 243 57.25 -97.22 14.92
C THR A 243 56.76 -95.78 14.66
N ASN A 244 56.15 -95.57 13.48
CA ASN A 244 54.95 -94.75 13.19
C ASN A 244 54.86 -93.28 13.68
N ALA A 245 54.70 -92.34 12.75
CA ALA A 245 53.37 -91.90 12.28
C ALA A 245 53.47 -90.65 11.38
N ASN A 246 52.76 -90.71 10.26
CA ASN A 246 52.40 -89.57 9.40
C ASN A 246 51.66 -88.47 10.18
N LEU A 247 51.88 -87.20 9.81
CA LEU A 247 50.77 -86.31 9.47
C LEU A 247 51.28 -85.13 8.61
N ASP A 248 50.74 -85.05 7.39
CA ASP A 248 50.79 -83.92 6.46
C ASP A 248 50.05 -82.68 7.01
N VAL A 249 49.89 -81.66 6.15
CA VAL A 249 48.96 -80.52 6.24
C VAL A 249 49.60 -79.31 6.99
N TYR A 250 49.84 -78.10 6.46
CA TYR A 250 49.35 -77.32 5.31
C TYR A 250 50.31 -76.14 5.00
N ASP A 251 50.37 -75.78 3.71
CA ASP A 251 50.65 -74.47 3.07
C ASP A 251 51.53 -73.39 3.73
N THR A 252 52.61 -73.02 3.02
CA THR A 252 53.19 -71.68 3.08
C THR A 252 53.83 -71.30 1.74
N CYS A 253 53.31 -70.20 1.17
CA CYS A 253 53.88 -69.28 0.17
C CYS A 253 53.86 -69.66 -1.32
N SER A 254 53.08 -68.92 -2.12
CA SER A 254 53.63 -67.95 -3.09
C SER A 254 52.50 -67.22 -3.83
N SER A 255 52.53 -65.89 -3.81
CA SER A 255 52.12 -65.13 -5.00
C SER A 255 53.04 -63.94 -5.13
N THR A 256 54.06 -64.14 -5.96
CA THR A 256 54.79 -63.08 -6.65
C THR A 256 53.92 -62.57 -7.78
N ASP A 257 53.63 -61.28 -7.85
CA ASP A 257 53.79 -60.61 -9.15
C ASP A 257 54.08 -59.11 -9.04
N ASN A 258 54.98 -58.72 -9.93
CA ASN A 258 55.61 -57.44 -10.11
C ASN A 258 54.75 -56.59 -11.06
N SER A 259 54.56 -55.30 -10.78
CA SER A 259 55.05 -54.19 -11.62
C SER A 259 54.38 -52.86 -11.31
N PRO A 260 55.16 -51.76 -11.23
CA PRO A 260 54.65 -50.39 -11.23
C PRO A 260 54.62 -49.85 -12.67
N LYS A 261 53.56 -49.12 -13.06
CA LYS A 261 53.57 -48.32 -14.30
C LYS A 261 53.36 -46.84 -14.00
N LEU A 262 54.48 -46.12 -14.14
CA LEU A 262 54.58 -44.67 -14.31
C LEU A 262 53.96 -44.25 -15.65
N ILE A 263 53.08 -43.24 -15.64
CA ILE A 263 52.91 -42.31 -16.75
C ILE A 263 53.01 -40.87 -16.21
N ARG A 264 53.78 -40.10 -16.97
CA ARG A 264 54.36 -38.78 -16.74
C ARG A 264 53.54 -37.70 -17.47
N LYS A 265 53.68 -36.44 -17.02
CA LYS A 265 53.38 -35.13 -17.67
C LYS A 265 51.91 -34.67 -17.56
N VAL A 266 51.54 -33.40 -17.29
CA VAL A 266 52.21 -32.08 -17.32
C VAL A 266 51.50 -31.16 -16.30
N GLU A 267 52.23 -30.24 -15.67
CA GLU A 267 51.70 -29.07 -14.95
C GLU A 267 50.85 -28.15 -15.85
N SER A 268 49.73 -27.64 -15.32
CA SER A 268 49.31 -26.23 -15.45
C SER A 268 48.20 -25.91 -14.43
N ASN A 269 48.38 -24.79 -13.76
CA ASN A 269 47.66 -24.31 -12.58
C ASN A 269 46.16 -24.01 -12.84
N ASN A 270 45.27 -24.41 -11.92
CA ASN A 270 44.43 -23.47 -11.14
C ASN A 270 43.38 -24.18 -10.26
N LYS A 271 43.38 -23.78 -8.98
CA LYS A 271 42.28 -23.67 -8.01
C LYS A 271 41.27 -24.83 -7.79
N LEU A 272 41.38 -25.35 -6.57
CA LEU A 272 40.32 -25.49 -5.55
C LEU A 272 39.23 -26.57 -5.74
N ASN A 273 39.40 -27.61 -4.92
CA ASN A 273 38.40 -28.42 -4.21
C ASN A 273 37.30 -29.13 -5.02
N SER A 274 37.42 -30.46 -5.15
CA SER A 274 36.31 -31.41 -5.02
C SER A 274 36.81 -32.82 -5.32
N THR A 275 36.79 -33.73 -4.34
CA THR A 275 36.75 -35.17 -4.60
C THR A 275 35.39 -35.71 -4.19
N THR A 276 34.73 -36.22 -5.22
CA THR A 276 33.43 -36.86 -5.38
C THR A 276 33.25 -38.17 -4.62
N THR A 277 31.99 -38.46 -4.26
CA THR A 277 31.18 -39.71 -4.50
C THR A 277 30.06 -39.66 -3.46
N THR A 278 28.75 -39.68 -3.72
CA THR A 278 27.90 -40.35 -4.72
C THR A 278 26.48 -39.81 -4.49
N THR A 279 25.78 -39.32 -5.52
CA THR A 279 24.31 -39.33 -5.68
C THR A 279 23.96 -38.65 -7.01
N THR A 280 23.79 -39.46 -8.03
CA THR A 280 23.27 -39.10 -9.34
C THR A 280 21.78 -38.77 -9.23
N THR A 281 21.41 -37.48 -9.13
CA THR A 281 20.12 -36.88 -9.58
C THR A 281 19.94 -35.37 -9.26
N THR A 282 20.92 -34.66 -8.69
CA THR A 282 20.65 -33.33 -8.07
C THR A 282 21.56 -32.17 -8.53
N THR A 283 22.29 -32.30 -9.64
CA THR A 283 23.20 -31.23 -10.11
C THR A 283 22.56 -30.30 -11.16
N GLU A 284 21.66 -30.80 -12.00
CA GLU A 284 20.96 -29.96 -12.99
C GLU A 284 19.98 -28.97 -12.34
N THR A 285 19.38 -29.35 -11.21
CA THR A 285 18.50 -28.49 -10.42
C THR A 285 19.24 -27.29 -9.81
N GLY A 286 20.52 -27.45 -9.46
CA GLY A 286 21.32 -26.36 -8.89
C GLY A 286 21.62 -25.27 -9.91
N VAL A 287 22.07 -25.66 -11.11
CA VAL A 287 22.38 -24.73 -12.20
C VAL A 287 21.09 -24.10 -12.74
N PHE A 288 20.00 -24.86 -12.86
CA PHE A 288 18.69 -24.32 -13.26
C PHE A 288 18.12 -23.34 -12.25
N ASN A 289 18.29 -23.59 -10.94
CA ASN A 289 17.86 -22.67 -9.89
C ASN A 289 18.68 -21.38 -9.88
N GLU A 290 19.99 -21.46 -10.13
CA GLU A 290 20.85 -20.27 -10.20
C GLU A 290 20.56 -19.42 -11.45
N ILE A 291 20.37 -20.06 -12.60
CA ILE A 291 19.92 -19.39 -13.83
C ILE A 291 18.53 -18.77 -13.61
N SER A 292 17.59 -19.50 -13.00
CA SER A 292 16.24 -19.00 -12.69
C SER A 292 16.28 -17.82 -11.72
N PHE A 293 17.18 -17.83 -10.74
CA PHE A 293 17.34 -16.72 -9.79
C PHE A 293 17.93 -15.47 -10.47
N GLN A 294 18.87 -15.63 -11.39
CA GLN A 294 19.40 -14.52 -12.19
C GLN A 294 18.33 -13.94 -13.14
N TYR A 295 17.51 -14.79 -13.76
CA TYR A 295 16.37 -14.32 -14.55
C TYR A 295 15.34 -13.61 -13.68
N LEU A 296 15.01 -14.17 -12.53
CA LEU A 296 14.07 -13.59 -11.58
C LEU A 296 14.54 -12.21 -11.10
N LYS A 297 15.82 -12.07 -10.74
CA LYS A 297 16.41 -10.78 -10.36
C LYS A 297 16.22 -9.72 -11.44
N ASN A 298 16.49 -10.06 -12.70
CA ASN A 298 16.32 -9.15 -13.83
C ASN A 298 14.85 -8.83 -14.11
N ILE A 299 13.96 -9.82 -13.98
CA ILE A 299 12.52 -9.65 -14.20
C ILE A 299 11.90 -8.79 -13.09
N VAL A 300 12.29 -8.99 -11.83
CA VAL A 300 11.84 -8.16 -10.70
C VAL A 300 12.38 -6.73 -10.84
N PHE A 301 13.65 -6.57 -11.23
CA PHE A 301 14.22 -5.25 -11.49
C PHE A 301 13.47 -4.53 -12.62
N LYS A 302 13.19 -5.21 -13.74
CA LYS A 302 12.35 -4.67 -14.81
C LYS A 302 10.94 -4.37 -14.31
N PHE A 303 10.32 -5.24 -13.52
CA PHE A 303 8.97 -5.03 -13.02
C PHE A 303 8.84 -3.75 -12.18
N VAL A 304 9.84 -3.45 -11.35
CA VAL A 304 9.86 -2.22 -10.52
C VAL A 304 10.16 -0.96 -11.35
N THR A 305 10.81 -1.11 -12.52
CA THR A 305 11.27 0.01 -13.36
C THR A 305 10.47 0.20 -14.67
N SER A 306 9.62 -0.76 -15.04
CA SER A 306 8.85 -0.80 -16.29
C SER A 306 7.54 0.01 -16.24
N SER A 307 7.00 0.28 -17.44
CA SER A 307 5.71 0.95 -17.64
C SER A 307 4.50 0.00 -17.56
N GLU A 308 3.28 0.56 -17.47
CA GLU A 308 2.00 -0.10 -17.17
C GLU A 308 1.74 -1.41 -17.95
N TYR A 309 2.05 -1.43 -19.26
CA TYR A 309 1.75 -2.57 -20.13
C TYR A 309 2.78 -3.70 -20.02
N GLU A 310 4.04 -3.36 -19.75
CA GLU A 310 5.11 -4.36 -19.59
C GLU A 310 5.01 -5.06 -18.22
N ALA A 311 4.62 -4.33 -17.18
CA ALA A 311 4.48 -4.87 -15.83
C ALA A 311 3.48 -6.04 -15.76
N GLN A 312 2.40 -6.01 -16.54
CA GLN A 312 1.41 -7.10 -16.58
C GLN A 312 1.99 -8.41 -17.13
N HIS A 313 2.87 -8.32 -18.13
CA HIS A 313 3.56 -9.49 -18.69
C HIS A 313 4.66 -9.99 -17.75
N LEU A 314 5.34 -9.08 -17.06
CA LEU A 314 6.36 -9.43 -16.06
C LEU A 314 5.75 -10.13 -14.84
N ILE A 315 4.54 -9.77 -14.39
CA ILE A 315 3.81 -10.50 -13.33
C ILE A 315 3.65 -11.98 -13.70
N LYS A 316 3.31 -12.27 -14.97
CA LYS A 316 3.11 -13.65 -15.42
C LYS A 316 4.42 -14.43 -15.45
N ALA A 317 5.52 -13.79 -15.81
CA ALA A 317 6.86 -14.39 -15.76
C ALA A 317 7.33 -14.64 -14.32
N ILE A 318 7.06 -13.70 -13.40
CA ILE A 318 7.37 -13.83 -11.97
C ILE A 318 6.55 -14.96 -11.35
N SER A 319 5.25 -15.04 -11.68
CA SER A 319 4.34 -16.09 -11.22
C SER A 319 4.86 -17.50 -11.55
N VAL A 320 5.35 -17.70 -12.78
CA VAL A 320 5.95 -18.98 -13.21
C VAL A 320 7.29 -19.27 -12.52
N LEU A 321 8.14 -18.26 -12.35
CA LEU A 321 9.48 -18.43 -11.75
C LEU A 321 9.43 -18.65 -10.23
N LEU A 322 8.51 -17.99 -9.53
CA LEU A 322 8.31 -18.11 -8.08
C LEU A 322 7.22 -19.10 -7.69
N LYS A 323 6.54 -19.71 -8.66
CA LYS A 323 5.41 -20.63 -8.46
C LYS A 323 4.31 -20.01 -7.59
N PHE A 324 3.90 -18.80 -7.94
CA PHE A 324 2.76 -18.17 -7.26
C PHE A 324 1.46 -18.93 -7.54
N ASN A 325 0.58 -18.92 -6.56
CA ASN A 325 -0.78 -19.41 -6.75
C ASN A 325 -1.65 -18.33 -7.41
N ALA A 326 -2.81 -18.73 -7.96
CA ALA A 326 -3.69 -17.81 -8.70
C ALA A 326 -4.13 -16.59 -7.87
N GLU A 327 -4.32 -16.78 -6.56
CA GLU A 327 -4.68 -15.69 -5.62
C GLU A 327 -3.54 -14.68 -5.42
N GLU A 328 -2.29 -15.16 -5.34
CA GLU A 328 -1.11 -14.29 -5.17
C GLU A 328 -0.85 -13.49 -6.45
N GLU A 329 -0.99 -14.12 -7.61
CA GLU A 329 -0.90 -13.43 -8.90
C GLU A 329 -1.98 -12.34 -9.05
N GLN A 330 -3.22 -12.65 -8.65
CA GLN A 330 -4.33 -11.69 -8.71
C GLN A 330 -4.12 -10.51 -7.75
N CYS A 331 -3.64 -10.77 -6.53
CA CYS A 331 -3.34 -9.72 -5.56
C CYS A 331 -2.32 -8.69 -6.09
N ILE A 332 -1.27 -9.17 -6.78
CA ILE A 332 -0.26 -8.28 -7.37
C ILE A 332 -0.84 -7.50 -8.57
N ARG A 333 -1.73 -8.11 -9.35
CA ARG A 333 -2.46 -7.42 -10.45
C ARG A 333 -3.37 -6.32 -9.90
N ASP A 334 -4.16 -6.63 -8.88
CA ASP A 334 -5.08 -5.68 -8.24
C ASP A 334 -4.32 -4.53 -7.59
N THR A 335 -3.17 -4.81 -6.96
CA THR A 335 -2.29 -3.79 -6.38
C THR A 335 -1.71 -2.87 -7.45
N LEU A 336 -1.28 -3.42 -8.59
CA LEU A 336 -0.80 -2.64 -9.73
C LEU A 336 -1.93 -1.76 -10.29
N GLU A 337 -3.12 -2.32 -10.49
CA GLU A 337 -4.29 -1.60 -11.01
C GLU A 337 -4.76 -0.50 -10.05
N TRP A 338 -4.79 -0.76 -8.74
CA TRP A 338 -5.11 0.22 -7.71
C TRP A 338 -4.07 1.35 -7.68
N ARG A 339 -2.77 1.01 -7.74
CA ARG A 339 -1.68 1.99 -7.88
C ARG A 339 -1.72 2.76 -9.19
N MET A 340 -2.48 2.36 -10.20
CA MET A 340 -2.67 3.14 -11.42
C MET A 340 -3.99 3.91 -11.41
N SER A 341 -5.01 3.41 -10.71
CA SER A 341 -6.33 4.04 -10.59
C SER A 341 -6.30 5.32 -9.74
N TRP A 342 -5.50 5.36 -8.68
CA TRP A 342 -5.32 6.59 -7.88
C TRP A 342 -4.48 7.68 -8.59
N PHE A 343 -3.71 7.35 -9.64
CA PHE A 343 -2.98 8.34 -10.45
C PHE A 343 -3.77 8.88 -11.64
N LYS A 344 -4.85 8.20 -12.08
CA LYS A 344 -5.70 8.66 -13.19
C LYS A 344 -6.70 9.76 -12.81
N ASN A 345 -6.84 10.06 -11.51
CA ASN A 345 -7.67 11.15 -11.00
C ASN A 345 -6.87 12.37 -10.51
N LEU A 346 -5.58 12.49 -10.85
CA LEU A 346 -4.91 13.78 -10.67
C LEU A 346 -5.56 14.77 -11.67
N PRO A 347 -6.24 15.83 -11.22
CA PRO A 347 -6.63 16.89 -12.14
C PRO A 347 -5.35 17.39 -12.81
N ILE A 348 -5.35 17.45 -14.14
CA ILE A 348 -4.28 18.05 -14.92
C ILE A 348 -4.23 19.53 -14.53
N VAL A 349 -3.46 19.86 -13.48
CA VAL A 349 -3.13 21.23 -13.14
C VAL A 349 -2.02 21.65 -14.09
N GLY A 350 -2.38 22.47 -15.07
CA GLY A 350 -1.44 23.36 -15.73
C GLY A 350 -0.85 22.86 -17.04
N SER A 351 -1.69 22.72 -18.07
CA SER A 351 -1.28 23.08 -19.43
C SER A 351 -0.86 24.55 -19.44
N GLY A 352 0.43 24.85 -19.31
CA GLY A 352 0.84 26.24 -19.10
C GLY A 352 2.32 26.58 -19.22
N LEU A 353 3.15 25.82 -19.94
CA LEU A 353 4.47 26.31 -20.36
C LEU A 353 4.79 25.79 -21.76
N LYS A 354 4.50 26.61 -22.77
CA LYS A 354 5.18 26.51 -24.07
C LYS A 354 6.63 26.96 -23.86
N PRO A 355 7.65 26.26 -24.37
CA PRO A 355 9.00 26.79 -24.38
C PRO A 355 9.03 27.99 -25.35
N VAL A 356 9.18 29.19 -24.81
CA VAL A 356 9.59 30.36 -25.60
C VAL A 356 11.02 30.09 -26.05
N THR A 357 11.17 29.83 -27.35
CA THR A 357 12.45 29.87 -28.04
C THR A 357 12.98 31.29 -27.98
N SER A 358 13.85 31.59 -27.03
CA SER A 358 14.66 32.81 -27.05
C SER A 358 15.86 32.58 -27.98
N GLN A 359 15.63 32.82 -29.27
CA GLN A 359 16.70 33.28 -30.15
C GLN A 359 17.02 34.75 -29.86
N TYR A 360 18.15 35.23 -30.40
CA TYR A 360 18.75 36.58 -30.32
C TYR A 360 19.75 36.79 -29.17
N THR A 361 20.97 37.31 -29.37
CA THR A 361 21.87 37.50 -30.54
C THR A 361 23.15 38.05 -29.92
N LYS A 362 24.31 37.63 -30.43
CA LYS A 362 25.57 38.34 -30.23
C LYS A 362 25.47 39.75 -30.83
N HIS A 363 25.89 40.76 -30.09
CA HIS A 363 26.68 41.88 -30.58
C HIS A 363 27.59 42.38 -29.48
#